data_AF-A0A9D8HQZ6-F1
#
_entry.id   AF-A0A9D8HQZ6-F1
#
_cell.length_a   1.000
_cell.length_b   1.000
_cell.length_c   1.000
_cell.angle_alpha   90.00
_cell.angle_beta   90.00
_cell.angle_gamma   90.00
#
_symmetry.space_group_name_H-M   'P 1'
#
loop_
_entity.id
_entity.type
_entity.pdbx_description
1 polymer ?
#
loop_
_entity_poly.entity_id
_entity_poly.type
_entity_poly.pdbx_seq_one_letter_code
_entity_poly.pdbx_strand_id
1 'polypeptide(L)'
;MKFNIDKKFTLIALQFIGLLIFIFILINLDYDIISKQLISFRWEWCIAYAISIFFMILFKSLRWKTALDKHGILYPFRKVFAINVIASFWGLITPGKLGELSKILYLQKDNLTLIKSSVTIVLDRLYDILMMFFFGIISLVYFFSFFKSNLNIIYIFIIAITFVLVSLLFFKKRFWQVIKKLLIFFLPKEKYNNVAHEWSVFKADFIIIFSTTFFKMLFYSIVAYLFYFIQINIIAIGFNIEVSFIYLGP
;
A
#
# COMPACT_ATOMS: atom_id res chain seq x y z
N MET A 1 27.13 -2.47 -19.44
CA MET A 1 25.72 -2.88 -19.48
C MET A 1 24.93 -1.81 -20.23
N LYS A 2 24.84 -1.91 -21.57
CA LYS A 2 24.10 -0.95 -22.42
C LYS A 2 22.60 -1.18 -22.20
N PHE A 3 21.95 -0.35 -21.40
CA PHE A 3 20.49 -0.31 -21.34
C PHE A 3 19.99 0.24 -22.68
N ASN A 4 19.30 -0.60 -23.47
CA ASN A 4 18.68 -0.23 -24.75
C ASN A 4 17.83 1.04 -24.58
N ILE A 5 18.17 2.08 -25.33
CA ILE A 5 17.50 3.38 -25.36
C ILE A 5 16.00 3.21 -25.72
N ASP A 6 15.68 2.22 -26.55
CA ASP A 6 14.31 1.85 -26.97
C ASP A 6 13.40 1.41 -25.81
N LYS A 7 13.95 0.78 -24.77
CA LYS A 7 13.17 0.37 -23.59
C LYS A 7 12.80 1.55 -22.70
N LYS A 8 13.63 2.59 -22.66
CA LYS A 8 13.34 3.80 -21.89
C LYS A 8 12.26 4.63 -22.57
N PHE A 9 12.30 4.71 -23.91
CA PHE A 9 11.30 5.43 -24.70
C PHE A 9 9.91 4.78 -24.62
N THR A 10 9.84 3.45 -24.74
CA THR A 10 8.59 2.69 -24.62
C THR A 10 7.95 2.81 -23.22
N LEU A 11 8.76 2.82 -22.14
CA LEU A 11 8.26 3.03 -20.78
C LEU A 11 7.71 4.45 -20.55
N ILE A 12 8.35 5.48 -21.13
CA ILE A 12 7.88 6.86 -21.04
C ILE A 12 6.59 7.03 -21.85
N ALA A 13 6.54 6.50 -23.08
CA ALA A 13 5.33 6.52 -23.91
C ALA A 13 4.13 5.87 -23.21
N LEU A 14 4.34 4.76 -22.48
CA LEU A 14 3.29 4.09 -21.71
C LEU A 14 2.71 4.97 -20.58
N GLN A 15 3.56 5.77 -19.92
CA GLN A 15 3.12 6.71 -18.88
C GLN A 15 2.27 7.85 -19.48
N PHE A 16 2.64 8.34 -20.66
CA PHE A 16 1.85 9.36 -21.37
C PHE A 16 0.50 8.84 -21.85
N ILE A 17 0.38 7.56 -22.23
CA ILE A 17 -0.93 6.98 -22.61
C ILE A 17 -1.92 7.10 -21.45
N GLY A 18 -1.53 6.74 -20.23
CA GLY A 18 -2.41 6.87 -19.05
C GLY A 18 -2.81 8.33 -18.80
N LEU A 19 -1.87 9.25 -18.96
CA LEU A 19 -2.10 10.69 -18.78
C LEU A 19 -3.02 11.26 -19.87
N LEU A 20 -2.87 10.81 -21.12
CA LEU A 20 -3.76 11.15 -22.24
C LEU A 20 -5.17 10.61 -22.05
N ILE A 21 -5.31 9.35 -21.60
CA ILE A 21 -6.62 8.77 -21.27
C ILE A 21 -7.27 9.57 -20.14
N PHE A 22 -6.51 9.94 -19.10
CA PHE A 22 -7.01 10.76 -18.00
C PHE A 22 -7.49 12.14 -18.49
N ILE A 23 -6.70 12.83 -19.31
CA ILE A 23 -7.08 14.11 -19.92
C ILE A 23 -8.33 13.94 -20.80
N PHE A 24 -8.38 12.88 -21.60
CA PHE A 24 -9.54 12.58 -22.44
C PHE A 24 -10.80 12.39 -21.59
N ILE A 25 -10.71 11.65 -20.49
CA ILE A 25 -11.84 11.52 -19.55
C ILE A 25 -12.25 12.89 -19.03
N LEU A 26 -11.31 13.71 -18.54
CA LEU A 26 -11.60 15.04 -17.97
C LEU A 26 -12.30 15.95 -18.99
N ILE A 27 -11.87 16.00 -20.24
CA ILE A 27 -12.47 16.87 -21.27
C ILE A 27 -13.93 16.45 -21.57
N ASN A 28 -14.25 15.17 -21.41
CA ASN A 28 -15.59 14.63 -21.66
C ASN A 28 -16.52 14.67 -20.42
N LEU A 29 -16.06 15.22 -19.29
CA LEU A 29 -16.89 15.36 -18.09
C LEU A 29 -17.85 16.54 -18.19
N ASP A 30 -19.05 16.38 -17.65
CA ASP A 30 -19.99 17.48 -17.42
C ASP A 30 -19.58 18.27 -16.17
N TYR A 31 -18.92 19.40 -16.40
CA TYR A 31 -18.42 20.27 -15.34
C TYR A 31 -19.53 20.95 -14.54
N ASP A 32 -20.71 21.16 -15.12
CA ASP A 32 -21.84 21.78 -14.41
C ASP A 32 -22.41 20.82 -13.37
N ILE A 33 -22.49 19.53 -13.72
CA ILE A 33 -22.92 18.48 -12.79
C ILE A 33 -21.89 18.34 -11.65
N ILE A 34 -20.60 18.23 -11.99
CA ILE A 34 -19.52 18.05 -11.00
C ILE A 34 -19.44 19.24 -10.03
N SER A 35 -19.51 20.47 -10.54
CA SER A 35 -19.43 21.67 -9.70
C SER A 35 -20.61 21.76 -8.72
N LYS A 36 -21.83 21.45 -9.18
CA LYS A 36 -23.02 21.38 -8.31
C LYS A 36 -22.86 20.33 -7.22
N GLN A 37 -22.30 19.16 -7.53
CA GLN A 37 -22.06 18.09 -6.55
C GLN A 37 -20.94 18.43 -5.56
N LEU A 38 -19.88 19.11 -6.00
CA LEU A 38 -18.83 19.59 -5.12
C LEU A 38 -19.36 20.62 -4.10
N ILE A 39 -20.25 21.51 -4.53
CA ILE A 39 -20.86 22.54 -3.67
C ILE A 39 -21.90 21.91 -2.71
N SER A 40 -22.58 20.84 -3.13
CA SER A 40 -23.57 20.15 -2.28
C SER A 40 -22.96 19.28 -1.19
N PHE A 41 -21.62 19.20 -1.10
CA PHE A 41 -20.94 18.40 -0.09
C PHE A 41 -21.23 18.89 1.32
N ARG A 42 -21.66 17.97 2.18
CA ARG A 42 -21.99 18.20 3.58
C ARG A 42 -20.73 18.18 4.45
N TRP A 43 -20.19 19.36 4.74
CA TRP A 43 -18.93 19.57 5.45
C TRP A 43 -18.89 18.99 6.87
N GLU A 44 -20.05 18.72 7.49
CA GLU A 44 -20.15 18.12 8.82
C GLU A 44 -19.46 16.74 8.87
N TRP A 45 -19.44 16.03 7.74
CA TRP A 45 -18.80 14.72 7.62
C TRP A 45 -17.28 14.77 7.60
N CYS A 46 -16.67 15.95 7.40
CA CYS A 46 -15.21 16.10 7.47
C CYS A 46 -14.63 15.73 8.84
N ILE A 47 -15.36 15.99 9.93
CA ILE A 47 -14.91 15.64 11.28
C ILE A 47 -14.90 14.12 11.45
N ALA A 48 -15.97 13.44 11.03
CA ALA A 48 -16.03 11.98 11.06
C ALA A 48 -14.93 11.34 10.19
N TYR A 49 -14.66 11.92 9.02
CA TYR A 49 -13.58 11.51 8.13
C TYR A 49 -12.20 11.67 8.80
N ALA A 50 -11.93 12.81 9.44
CA ALA A 50 -10.69 13.06 10.17
C ALA A 50 -10.47 12.09 11.33
N ILE A 51 -11.53 11.79 12.09
CA ILE A 51 -11.50 10.77 13.16
C ILE A 51 -11.17 9.40 12.58
N SER A 52 -11.79 9.03 11.46
CA SER A 52 -11.51 7.75 10.80
C SER A 52 -10.06 7.66 10.28
N ILE A 53 -9.51 8.74 9.72
CA ILE A 53 -8.08 8.81 9.35
C ILE A 53 -7.20 8.60 10.58
N PHE A 54 -7.51 9.26 11.69
CA PHE A 54 -6.74 9.13 12.92
C PHE A 54 -6.65 7.66 13.35
N PHE A 55 -7.78 6.95 13.43
CA PHE A 55 -7.79 5.54 13.80
C PHE A 55 -7.09 4.65 12.76
N MET A 56 -7.28 4.90 11.47
CA MET A 56 -6.54 4.18 10.42
C MET A 56 -5.02 4.29 10.63
N ILE A 57 -4.51 5.50 10.86
CA ILE A 57 -3.07 5.73 11.09
C ILE A 57 -2.63 5.13 12.43
N LEU A 58 -3.49 5.17 13.46
CA LEU A 58 -3.24 4.55 14.77
C LEU A 58 -2.97 3.05 14.63
N PHE A 59 -3.85 2.32 13.94
CA PHE A 59 -3.71 0.88 13.74
C PHE A 59 -2.55 0.53 12.80
N LYS A 60 -2.28 1.33 11.76
CA LYS A 60 -1.04 1.20 10.98
C LYS A 60 0.21 1.41 11.83
N SER A 61 0.14 2.27 12.85
CA SER A 61 1.23 2.51 13.80
C SER A 61 1.44 1.39 14.79
N LEU A 62 0.37 0.78 15.31
CA LEU A 62 0.47 -0.41 16.14
C LEU A 62 1.04 -1.61 15.36
N ARG A 63 0.64 -1.76 14.10
CA ARG A 63 1.22 -2.75 13.18
C ARG A 63 2.71 -2.56 13.00
N TRP A 64 3.13 -1.37 12.58
CA TRP A 64 4.54 -1.12 12.32
C TRP A 64 5.39 -1.19 13.61
N LYS A 65 4.85 -0.73 14.75
CA LYS A 65 5.49 -0.91 16.06
C LYS A 65 5.74 -2.38 16.38
N THR A 66 4.81 -3.27 16.04
CA THR A 66 5.00 -4.72 16.24
C THR A 66 6.21 -5.25 15.44
N ALA A 67 6.47 -4.71 14.25
CA ALA A 67 7.65 -5.05 13.46
C ALA A 67 8.93 -4.57 14.15
N LEU A 68 8.92 -3.31 14.63
CA LEU A 68 10.04 -2.68 15.30
C LEU A 68 10.40 -3.39 16.61
N ASP A 69 9.40 -3.66 17.46
CA ASP A 69 9.57 -4.35 18.74
C ASP A 69 10.20 -5.74 18.53
N LYS A 70 9.77 -6.47 17.49
CA LYS A 70 10.32 -7.80 17.18
C LYS A 70 11.76 -7.74 16.66
N HIS A 71 12.14 -6.62 16.04
CA HIS A 71 13.53 -6.32 15.65
C HIS A 71 14.38 -5.84 16.86
N GLY A 72 13.80 -5.76 18.06
CA GLY A 72 14.48 -5.23 19.26
C GLY A 72 14.61 -3.71 19.26
N ILE A 73 13.87 -3.01 18.39
CA ILE A 73 13.89 -1.56 18.25
C ILE A 73 12.82 -0.98 19.18
N LEU A 74 13.26 -0.47 20.33
CA LEU A 74 12.39 0.06 21.37
C LEU A 74 12.08 1.55 21.13
N TYR A 75 11.03 1.82 20.36
CA TYR A 75 10.52 3.20 20.19
C TYR A 75 9.25 3.43 21.01
N PRO A 76 9.12 4.62 21.64
CA PRO A 76 7.85 5.00 22.24
C PRO A 76 6.79 5.13 21.14
N PHE A 77 5.57 4.67 21.42
CA PHE A 77 4.48 4.64 20.45
C PHE A 77 4.22 6.03 19.82
N ARG A 78 4.34 7.11 20.60
CA ARG A 78 4.20 8.49 20.11
C ARG A 78 5.17 8.81 18.96
N LYS A 79 6.42 8.34 19.03
CA LYS A 79 7.42 8.55 17.97
C LYS A 79 7.06 7.73 16.73
N VAL A 80 6.65 6.47 16.90
CA VAL A 80 6.19 5.61 15.81
C VAL A 80 4.99 6.22 15.08
N PHE A 81 4.00 6.70 15.84
CA PHE A 81 2.80 7.35 15.32
C PHE A 81 3.15 8.62 14.55
N ALA A 82 3.96 9.51 15.11
CA ALA A 82 4.39 10.74 14.44
C ALA A 82 5.12 10.46 13.12
N ILE A 83 6.04 9.49 13.11
CA ILE A 83 6.75 9.08 11.89
C ILE A 83 5.74 8.56 10.85
N ASN A 84 4.74 7.78 11.27
CA ASN A 84 3.72 7.29 10.35
C ASN A 84 2.83 8.39 9.77
N VAL A 85 2.44 9.38 10.55
CA VAL A 85 1.68 10.55 10.05
C VAL A 85 2.48 11.27 8.96
N ILE A 86 3.75 11.58 9.23
CA ILE A 86 4.63 12.27 8.27
C ILE A 86 4.84 11.41 7.01
N ALA A 87 5.09 10.12 7.19
CA ALA A 87 5.30 9.19 6.09
C ALA A 87 4.03 9.02 5.23
N SER A 88 2.85 8.98 5.84
CA SER A 88 1.57 8.94 5.12
C SER A 88 1.32 10.22 4.34
N PHE A 89 1.65 11.40 4.89
CA PHE A 89 1.59 12.66 4.17
C PHE A 89 2.49 12.65 2.92
N TRP A 90 3.76 12.26 3.07
CA TRP A 90 4.64 12.12 1.91
C TRP A 90 4.14 11.06 0.92
N GLY A 91 3.54 9.98 1.42
CA GLY A 91 2.92 8.94 0.59
C GLY A 91 1.78 9.45 -0.30
N LEU A 92 1.05 10.50 0.11
CA LEU A 92 0.02 11.13 -0.72
C LEU A 92 0.60 11.93 -1.89
N ILE A 93 1.76 12.57 -1.67
CA ILE A 93 2.39 13.46 -2.66
C ILE A 93 3.21 12.65 -3.67
N THR A 94 3.87 11.59 -3.22
CA THR A 94 4.77 10.81 -4.05
C THR A 94 4.04 9.75 -4.89
N PRO A 95 4.45 9.51 -6.14
CA PRO A 95 3.89 8.44 -6.95
C PRO A 95 4.12 7.08 -6.30
N GLY A 96 3.11 6.20 -6.36
CA GLY A 96 3.19 4.84 -5.81
C GLY A 96 3.36 4.77 -4.29
N LYS A 97 3.06 5.85 -3.56
CA LYS A 97 3.25 5.95 -2.10
C LYS A 97 4.70 5.76 -1.64
N LEU A 98 5.68 6.04 -2.50
CA LEU A 98 7.11 5.91 -2.19
C LEU A 98 7.55 6.76 -0.99
N GLY A 99 6.82 7.84 -0.68
CA GLY A 99 7.03 8.70 0.48
C GLY A 99 6.89 7.98 1.81
N GLU A 100 6.23 6.82 1.87
CA GLU A 100 6.22 5.98 3.07
C GLU A 100 7.58 5.34 3.38
N LEU A 101 8.51 5.32 2.41
CA LEU A 101 9.90 4.94 2.63
C LEU A 101 10.68 6.00 3.42
N SER A 102 10.14 7.22 3.58
CA SER A 102 10.76 8.25 4.42
C SER A 102 10.97 7.80 5.87
N LYS A 103 10.22 6.81 6.35
CA LYS A 103 10.43 6.15 7.65
C LYS A 103 11.87 5.63 7.82
N ILE A 104 12.51 5.17 6.73
CA ILE A 104 13.91 4.74 6.72
C ILE A 104 14.82 5.87 7.22
N LEU A 105 14.62 7.09 6.71
CA LEU A 105 15.44 8.25 7.06
C LEU A 105 15.33 8.59 8.55
N TYR A 106 14.14 8.44 9.13
CA TYR A 106 13.94 8.64 10.57
C TYR A 106 14.62 7.56 11.40
N LEU A 107 14.54 6.29 11.00
CA LEU A 107 15.21 5.19 11.70
C LEU A 107 16.75 5.31 11.59
N GLN A 108 17.28 5.74 10.45
CA GLN A 108 18.71 5.93 10.25
C GLN A 108 19.30 7.05 11.12
N LYS A 109 18.53 8.11 11.40
CA LYS A 109 18.96 9.17 12.33
C LYS A 109 19.18 8.65 13.76
N ASP A 110 18.53 7.56 14.12
CA ASP A 110 18.67 6.90 15.41
C ASP A 110 19.62 5.68 15.34
N ASN A 111 20.60 5.71 14.42
CA ASN A 111 21.66 4.72 14.24
C ASN A 111 21.20 3.30 13.83
N LEU A 112 19.99 3.15 13.29
CA LEU A 112 19.59 1.87 12.69
C LEU A 112 20.19 1.71 11.31
N THR A 113 20.66 0.50 11.02
CA THR A 113 21.16 0.19 9.68
C THR A 113 20.03 0.28 8.67
N LEU A 114 20.39 0.62 7.42
CA LEU A 114 19.43 0.73 6.32
C LEU A 114 18.60 -0.54 6.18
N ILE A 115 19.23 -1.70 6.34
CA ILE A 115 18.62 -3.00 6.15
C ILE A 115 17.61 -3.33 7.22
N LYS A 116 17.98 -3.16 8.49
CA LYS A 116 17.05 -3.38 9.60
C LYS A 116 15.82 -2.49 9.45
N SER A 117 16.04 -1.23 9.11
CA SER A 117 14.98 -0.26 8.81
C SER A 117 14.09 -0.73 7.65
N SER A 118 14.71 -1.19 6.56
CA SER A 118 14.02 -1.62 5.35
C SER A 118 13.15 -2.87 5.57
N VAL A 119 13.62 -3.86 6.35
CA VAL A 119 12.84 -5.08 6.64
C VAL A 119 11.48 -4.72 7.24
N THR A 120 11.46 -3.85 8.25
CA THR A 120 10.22 -3.47 8.94
C THR A 120 9.23 -2.75 8.02
N ILE A 121 9.73 -1.96 7.07
CA ILE A 121 8.90 -1.18 6.14
C ILE A 121 8.41 -2.05 4.99
N VAL A 122 9.24 -2.95 4.46
CA VAL A 122 8.82 -3.91 3.42
C VAL A 122 7.72 -4.82 3.98
N LEU A 123 7.83 -5.26 5.24
CA LEU A 123 6.75 -5.99 5.92
C LEU A 123 5.49 -5.16 6.05
N ASP A 124 5.59 -3.90 6.49
CA ASP A 124 4.43 -2.98 6.57
C ASP A 124 3.73 -2.81 5.21
N ARG A 125 4.49 -2.69 4.11
CA ARG A 125 3.95 -2.62 2.75
C ARG A 125 3.33 -3.93 2.28
N LEU A 126 3.93 -5.06 2.64
CA LEU A 126 3.43 -6.38 2.29
C LEU A 126 2.00 -6.56 2.82
N TYR A 127 1.75 -6.20 4.08
CA TYR A 127 0.41 -6.28 4.65
C TYR A 127 -0.61 -5.36 3.97
N ASP A 128 -0.21 -4.16 3.54
CA ASP A 128 -1.09 -3.28 2.75
C ASP A 128 -1.45 -3.94 1.40
N ILE A 129 -0.47 -4.54 0.71
CA ILE A 129 -0.72 -5.26 -0.55
C ILE A 129 -1.63 -6.47 -0.32
N LEU A 130 -1.36 -7.27 0.72
CA LEU A 130 -2.17 -8.44 1.06
C LEU A 130 -3.62 -8.06 1.37
N MET A 131 -3.84 -7.01 2.15
CA MET A 131 -5.19 -6.53 2.43
C MET A 131 -5.90 -6.00 1.19
N MET A 132 -5.19 -5.27 0.32
CA MET A 132 -5.75 -4.79 -0.94
C MET A 132 -6.24 -5.95 -1.83
N PHE A 133 -5.44 -7.02 -1.95
CA PHE A 133 -5.87 -8.22 -2.67
C PHE A 133 -7.01 -8.95 -1.97
N PHE A 134 -6.93 -9.11 -0.65
CA PHE A 134 -7.95 -9.80 0.13
C PHE A 134 -9.32 -9.13 -0.01
N PHE A 135 -9.41 -7.83 0.22
CA PHE A 135 -10.67 -7.10 0.07
C PHE A 135 -11.11 -7.02 -1.39
N GLY A 136 -10.20 -6.84 -2.35
CA GLY A 136 -10.55 -6.87 -3.77
C GLY A 136 -11.15 -8.21 -4.23
N ILE A 137 -10.69 -9.33 -3.65
CA ILE A 137 -11.30 -10.65 -3.88
C ILE A 137 -12.71 -10.70 -3.29
N ILE A 138 -12.90 -10.22 -2.06
CA ILE A 138 -14.22 -10.19 -1.41
C ILE A 138 -15.20 -9.37 -2.26
N SER A 139 -14.79 -8.18 -2.70
CA SER A 139 -15.58 -7.33 -3.61
C SER A 139 -16.02 -8.10 -4.84
N LEU A 140 -15.09 -8.77 -5.52
CA LEU A 140 -15.39 -9.49 -6.76
C LEU A 140 -16.32 -10.69 -6.54
N VAL A 141 -16.17 -11.41 -5.44
CA VAL A 141 -17.09 -12.50 -5.06
C VAL A 141 -18.48 -11.95 -4.74
N TYR A 142 -18.58 -10.81 -4.05
CA TYR A 142 -19.86 -10.18 -3.74
C TYR A 142 -20.61 -9.73 -5.01
N PHE A 143 -19.91 -9.02 -5.90
CA PHE A 143 -20.47 -8.56 -7.17
C PHE A 143 -20.66 -9.66 -8.21
N PHE A 144 -20.19 -10.89 -7.96
CA PHE A 144 -20.36 -12.06 -8.84
C PHE A 144 -21.83 -12.30 -9.24
N SER A 145 -22.76 -12.07 -8.32
CA SER A 145 -24.20 -12.27 -8.53
C SER A 145 -24.86 -11.22 -9.43
N PHE A 146 -24.27 -10.02 -9.53
CA PHE A 146 -24.82 -8.91 -10.30
C PHE A 146 -24.54 -9.06 -11.79
N PHE A 147 -23.37 -9.57 -12.16
CA PHE A 147 -22.99 -9.79 -13.55
C PHE A 147 -23.48 -11.19 -13.98
N LYS A 148 -24.67 -11.34 -14.58
CA LYS A 148 -25.19 -12.64 -15.08
C LYS A 148 -24.41 -13.20 -16.30
N SER A 149 -23.09 -13.41 -16.19
CA SER A 149 -22.21 -13.85 -17.28
C SER A 149 -21.34 -15.05 -16.87
N ASN A 150 -21.21 -16.03 -17.76
CA ASN A 150 -20.34 -17.21 -17.59
C ASN A 150 -18.85 -16.86 -17.50
N LEU A 151 -18.44 -15.62 -17.85
CA LEU A 151 -17.07 -15.13 -17.72
C LEU A 151 -16.62 -14.96 -16.25
N ASN A 152 -17.56 -14.98 -15.31
CA ASN A 152 -17.28 -14.67 -13.91
C ASN A 152 -16.52 -15.74 -13.13
N ILE A 153 -16.75 -17.02 -13.44
CA ILE A 153 -16.01 -18.13 -12.81
C ILE A 153 -14.54 -18.06 -13.22
N ILE A 154 -14.27 -17.63 -14.47
CA ILE A 154 -12.93 -17.46 -15.01
C ILE A 154 -12.19 -16.35 -14.25
N TYR A 155 -12.84 -15.23 -13.90
CA TYR A 155 -12.20 -14.17 -13.11
C TYR A 155 -11.83 -14.61 -11.70
N ILE A 156 -12.73 -15.31 -10.99
CA ILE A 156 -12.42 -15.87 -9.67
C ILE A 156 -11.24 -16.85 -9.76
N PHE A 157 -11.21 -17.70 -10.79
CA PHE A 157 -10.10 -18.62 -11.04
C PHE A 157 -8.79 -17.90 -11.34
N ILE A 158 -8.81 -16.88 -12.21
CA ILE A 158 -7.63 -16.07 -12.55
C ILE A 158 -7.08 -15.40 -11.29
N ILE A 159 -7.94 -14.92 -10.39
CA ILE A 159 -7.49 -14.23 -9.18
C ILE A 159 -7.00 -15.21 -8.12
N ALA A 160 -7.67 -16.34 -7.92
CA ALA A 160 -7.18 -17.40 -7.05
C ALA A 160 -5.82 -17.92 -7.54
N ILE A 161 -5.67 -18.12 -8.85
CA ILE A 161 -4.39 -18.45 -9.50
C ILE A 161 -3.39 -17.32 -9.28
N THR A 162 -3.76 -16.05 -9.44
CA THR A 162 -2.85 -14.91 -9.24
C THR A 162 -2.40 -14.83 -7.79
N PHE A 163 -3.28 -15.06 -6.82
CA PHE A 163 -2.96 -15.08 -5.40
C PHE A 163 -2.02 -16.24 -5.04
N VAL A 164 -2.30 -17.44 -5.56
CA VAL A 164 -1.42 -18.61 -5.42
C VAL A 164 -0.08 -18.36 -6.11
N LEU A 165 -0.06 -17.82 -7.33
CA LEU A 165 1.16 -17.48 -8.05
C LEU A 165 1.98 -16.42 -7.30
N VAL A 166 1.36 -15.36 -6.80
CA VAL A 166 2.02 -14.34 -5.98
C VAL A 166 2.58 -14.94 -4.71
N SER A 167 1.82 -15.81 -4.03
CA SER A 167 2.28 -16.54 -2.84
C SER A 167 3.45 -17.47 -3.14
N LEU A 168 3.41 -18.19 -4.27
CA LEU A 168 4.50 -19.06 -4.74
C LEU A 168 5.73 -18.26 -5.19
N LEU A 169 5.55 -17.02 -5.68
CA LEU A 169 6.64 -16.14 -6.05
C LEU A 169 7.49 -15.77 -4.82
N PHE A 170 6.92 -15.64 -3.61
CA PHE A 170 7.69 -15.41 -2.37
C PHE A 170 8.75 -16.49 -2.11
N PHE A 171 8.50 -17.72 -2.56
CA PHE A 171 9.42 -18.84 -2.39
C PHE A 171 10.48 -18.91 -3.51
N LYS A 172 10.28 -18.23 -4.65
CA LYS A 172 11.24 -18.26 -5.75
C LYS A 172 12.41 -17.31 -5.52
N LYS A 173 13.62 -17.79 -5.83
CA LYS A 173 14.88 -17.00 -5.80
C LYS A 173 14.76 -15.67 -6.56
N ARG A 174 13.94 -15.62 -7.62
CA ARG A 174 13.76 -14.43 -8.48
C ARG A 174 13.00 -13.30 -7.79
N PHE A 175 12.04 -13.59 -6.91
CA PHE A 175 11.35 -12.58 -6.12
C PHE A 175 12.31 -11.85 -5.17
N TRP A 176 13.12 -12.63 -4.46
CA TRP A 176 14.20 -12.14 -3.62
C TRP A 176 15.21 -11.32 -4.42
N GLN A 177 15.53 -11.69 -5.66
CA GLN A 177 16.38 -10.87 -6.54
C GLN A 177 15.74 -9.52 -6.92
N VAL A 178 14.43 -9.46 -7.09
CA VAL A 178 13.71 -8.19 -7.37
C VAL A 178 13.71 -7.29 -6.13
N ILE A 179 13.40 -7.83 -4.94
CA ILE A 179 13.50 -7.07 -3.69
C ILE A 179 14.94 -6.58 -3.48
N LYS A 180 15.95 -7.43 -3.70
CA LYS A 180 17.37 -7.04 -3.65
C LYS A 180 17.65 -5.86 -4.59
N LYS A 181 17.19 -5.91 -5.84
CA LYS A 181 17.37 -4.81 -6.80
C LYS A 181 16.66 -3.53 -6.37
N LEU A 182 15.44 -3.62 -5.85
CA LEU A 182 14.70 -2.46 -5.33
C LEU A 182 15.43 -1.84 -4.14
N LEU A 183 15.89 -2.63 -3.19
CA LEU A 183 16.66 -2.14 -2.03
C LEU A 183 18.00 -1.52 -2.43
N ILE A 184 18.71 -2.14 -3.37
CA ILE A 184 19.96 -1.63 -3.93
C ILE A 184 19.75 -0.33 -4.71
N PHE A 185 18.63 -0.17 -5.41
CA PHE A 185 18.30 1.07 -6.11
C PHE A 185 18.23 2.29 -5.17
N PHE A 186 17.88 2.08 -3.90
CA PHE A 186 17.86 3.14 -2.88
C PHE A 186 19.17 3.27 -2.07
N LEU A 187 20.18 2.44 -2.33
CA LEU A 187 21.49 2.52 -1.68
C LEU A 187 22.39 3.53 -2.41
N PRO A 188 23.16 4.37 -1.69
CA PRO A 188 24.29 5.08 -2.29
C PRO A 188 25.30 4.08 -2.85
N LYS A 189 25.87 4.36 -4.03
CA LYS A 189 26.78 3.44 -4.76
C LYS A 189 27.95 2.95 -3.89
N GLU A 190 28.41 3.78 -2.95
CA GLU A 190 29.51 3.47 -2.02
C GLU A 190 29.22 2.28 -1.10
N LYS A 191 27.95 1.98 -0.81
CA LYS A 191 27.54 0.87 0.07
C LYS A 191 27.23 -0.43 -0.67
N TYR A 192 27.35 -0.48 -2.00
CA TYR A 192 26.99 -1.65 -2.82
C TYR A 192 27.84 -2.90 -2.52
N ASN A 193 29.11 -2.73 -2.15
CA ASN A 193 30.04 -3.85 -1.95
C ASN A 193 29.74 -4.68 -0.69
N ASN A 194 29.10 -4.10 0.33
CA ASN A 194 28.72 -4.79 1.56
C ASN A 194 27.38 -5.54 1.46
N VAL A 195 26.62 -5.35 0.37
CA VAL A 195 25.23 -5.80 0.23
C VAL A 195 25.08 -7.34 0.26
N ALA A 196 26.11 -8.12 -0.07
CA ALA A 196 26.00 -9.58 -0.11
C ALA A 196 25.79 -10.19 1.28
N HIS A 197 26.59 -9.80 2.27
CA HIS A 197 26.42 -10.23 3.67
C HIS A 197 25.14 -9.62 4.27
N GLU A 198 24.87 -8.38 3.90
CA GLU A 198 23.72 -7.62 4.33
C GLU A 198 22.38 -8.21 3.84
N TRP A 199 22.39 -8.92 2.71
CA TRP A 199 21.23 -9.57 2.12
C TRP A 199 20.75 -10.82 2.86
N SER A 200 21.68 -11.64 3.37
CA SER A 200 21.31 -12.84 4.15
C SER A 200 20.62 -12.44 5.45
N VAL A 201 21.12 -11.39 6.11
CA VAL A 201 20.51 -10.80 7.31
C VAL A 201 19.11 -10.27 7.01
N PHE A 202 18.93 -9.51 5.91
CA PHE A 202 17.60 -9.04 5.49
C PHE A 202 16.58 -10.18 5.39
N LYS A 203 16.95 -11.26 4.69
CA LYS A 203 16.05 -12.40 4.45
C LYS A 203 15.70 -13.11 5.77
N ALA A 204 16.69 -13.33 6.64
CA ALA A 204 16.49 -13.98 7.92
C ALA A 204 15.54 -13.17 8.82
N ASP A 205 15.83 -11.88 9.00
CA ASP A 205 15.02 -10.96 9.81
C ASP A 205 13.58 -10.88 9.28
N PHE A 206 13.42 -10.79 7.96
CA PHE A 206 12.11 -10.75 7.32
C PHE A 206 11.27 -11.99 7.66
N ILE A 207 11.83 -13.20 7.50
CA ILE A 207 11.11 -14.46 7.75
C ILE A 207 10.75 -14.58 9.23
N ILE A 208 11.68 -14.26 10.13
CA ILE A 208 11.48 -14.34 11.57
C ILE A 208 10.37 -13.37 12.02
N ILE A 209 10.42 -12.11 11.59
CA ILE A 209 9.41 -11.13 11.98
C ILE A 209 8.06 -11.49 11.37
N PHE A 210 8.01 -11.80 10.07
CA PHE A 210 6.78 -12.17 9.39
C PHE A 210 6.07 -13.34 10.09
N SER A 211 6.79 -14.44 10.36
CA SER A 211 6.22 -15.64 10.98
C SER A 211 5.77 -15.42 12.43
N THR A 212 6.57 -14.71 13.23
CA THR A 212 6.28 -14.55 14.67
C THR A 212 5.24 -13.48 14.97
N THR A 213 5.04 -12.52 14.07
CA THR A 213 4.10 -11.40 14.27
C THR A 213 2.87 -11.50 13.36
N PHE A 214 2.74 -12.60 12.61
CA PHE A 214 1.80 -12.73 11.48
C PHE A 214 0.38 -12.30 11.84
N PHE A 215 -0.22 -12.98 12.81
CA PHE A 215 -1.63 -12.77 13.19
C PHE A 215 -1.86 -11.38 13.79
N LYS A 216 -0.91 -10.87 14.57
CA LYS A 216 -1.02 -9.54 15.20
C LYS A 216 -0.97 -8.43 14.14
N MET A 217 -0.05 -8.55 13.17
CA MET A 217 0.02 -7.60 12.06
C MET A 217 -1.18 -7.71 11.13
N LEU A 218 -1.68 -8.94 10.89
CA LEU A 218 -2.88 -9.18 10.10
C LEU A 218 -4.09 -8.48 10.74
N PHE A 219 -4.32 -8.69 12.03
CA PHE A 219 -5.40 -8.06 12.78
C PHE A 219 -5.39 -6.54 12.65
N TYR A 220 -4.25 -5.88 12.93
CA TYR A 220 -4.15 -4.43 12.78
C TYR A 220 -4.37 -3.95 11.35
N SER A 221 -3.99 -4.76 10.36
CA SER A 221 -4.22 -4.44 8.95
C SER A 221 -5.70 -4.52 8.58
N ILE A 222 -6.43 -5.53 9.05
CA ILE A 222 -7.89 -5.64 8.86
C ILE A 222 -8.56 -4.40 9.45
N VAL A 223 -8.26 -4.09 10.72
CA VAL A 223 -8.87 -2.94 11.40
C VAL A 223 -8.55 -1.62 10.70
N ALA A 224 -7.30 -1.41 10.26
CA ALA A 224 -6.95 -0.22 9.51
C ALA A 224 -7.72 -0.11 8.18
N TYR A 225 -7.93 -1.22 7.46
CA TYR A 225 -8.72 -1.23 6.23
C TYR A 225 -10.21 -1.03 6.48
N LEU A 226 -10.77 -1.49 7.60
CA LEU A 226 -12.15 -1.16 7.97
C LEU A 226 -12.34 0.36 8.11
N PHE A 227 -11.41 1.07 8.75
CA PHE A 227 -11.45 2.53 8.81
C PHE A 227 -11.28 3.18 7.43
N TYR A 228 -10.50 2.59 6.53
CA TYR A 228 -10.42 3.04 5.13
C TYR A 228 -11.76 2.89 4.40
N PHE A 229 -12.50 1.79 4.58
CA PHE A 229 -13.84 1.65 3.99
C PHE A 229 -14.87 2.59 4.62
N ILE A 230 -14.79 2.81 5.94
CA ILE A 230 -15.59 3.82 6.64
C ILE A 230 -15.32 5.21 6.05
N GLN A 231 -14.07 5.56 5.74
CA GLN A 231 -13.73 6.83 5.06
C GLN A 231 -14.44 6.98 3.72
N ILE A 232 -14.47 5.93 2.89
CA ILE A 232 -15.16 5.95 1.59
C ILE A 232 -16.67 6.18 1.80
N ASN A 233 -17.26 5.48 2.76
CA ASN A 233 -18.69 5.62 3.06
C ASN A 233 -19.05 7.02 3.58
N ILE A 234 -18.22 7.59 4.46
CA ILE A 234 -18.39 8.97 4.94
C ILE A 234 -18.35 9.97 3.78
N ILE A 235 -17.43 9.81 2.83
CA ILE A 235 -17.36 10.67 1.65
C ILE A 235 -18.63 10.52 0.80
N ALA A 236 -19.10 9.29 0.56
CA ALA A 236 -20.31 9.04 -0.21
C ALA A 236 -21.55 9.70 0.43
N ILE A 237 -21.72 9.55 1.75
CA ILE A 237 -22.80 10.22 2.49
C ILE A 237 -22.65 11.74 2.42
N GLY A 238 -21.41 12.26 2.47
CA GLY A 238 -21.12 13.67 2.32
C GLY A 238 -21.60 14.25 0.97
N PHE A 239 -21.55 13.45 -0.10
CA PHE A 239 -22.10 13.79 -1.42
C PHE A 239 -23.58 13.43 -1.62
N ASN A 240 -24.28 12.96 -0.58
CA ASN A 240 -25.63 12.39 -0.65
C ASN A 240 -25.75 11.25 -1.70
N ILE A 241 -24.69 10.46 -1.84
CA ILE A 241 -24.70 9.27 -2.69
C ILE A 241 -25.32 8.13 -1.87
N GLU A 242 -26.57 7.77 -2.19
CA GLU A 242 -27.31 6.68 -1.55
C GLU A 242 -26.79 5.31 -2.00
N VAL A 243 -25.61 4.94 -1.51
CA VAL A 243 -25.03 3.62 -1.78
C VAL A 243 -24.76 2.95 -0.44
N SER A 244 -25.28 1.73 -0.28
CA SER A 244 -25.09 0.93 0.93
C SER A 244 -23.61 0.70 1.19
N PHE A 245 -23.22 0.64 2.48
CA PHE A 245 -21.85 0.40 2.92
C PHE A 245 -21.21 -0.81 2.22
N ILE A 246 -22.00 -1.87 1.97
CA ILE A 246 -21.55 -3.12 1.35
C ILE A 246 -21.15 -2.91 -0.13
N TYR A 247 -21.73 -1.92 -0.80
CA TYR A 247 -21.34 -1.58 -2.18
C TYR A 247 -20.12 -0.65 -2.25
N LEU A 248 -19.82 0.06 -1.17
CA LEU A 248 -18.70 1.01 -1.07
C LEU A 248 -17.47 0.41 -0.40
N GLY A 249 -17.65 -0.68 0.35
CA GLY A 249 -16.56 -1.40 0.96
C GLY A 249 -16.91 -2.83 1.26
N PRO A 250 -15.86 -3.66 1.21
CA PRO A 250 -15.47 -4.44 0.03
C PRO A 250 -16.60 -4.83 -0.92
#